data_AF-A0A2N7JKR4-F1
#
_entry.id   AF-A0A2N7JKR4-F1
#
_cell.length_a   1.000
_cell.length_b   1.000
_cell.length_c   1.000
_cell.angle_alpha   90.00
_cell.angle_beta   90.00
_cell.angle_gamma   90.00
#
_symmetry.space_group_name_H-M   'P 1'
#
loop_
_entity.id
_entity.type
_entity.pdbx_description
1 polymer ?
#
loop_
_entity_poly.entity_id
_entity_poly.type
_entity_poly.pdbx_seq_one_letter_code
_entity_poly.pdbx_strand_id
1 'polypeptide(L)'
;MQNIIKKLSNKRQANVFFKDIELTQLTRIIETLQSVKEEKELNAQIEAEAEEKERQELELIRTQILEKGLNFDKLASLMKPSKKPRKVKNPSTKKTKTCYVFNDNKRWNGEGEVPQELQSLLDEGYELADFLQSE
;
A
#
# COMPACT_ATOMS: atom_id res chain seq x y z
N MET A 1 6.75 -20.34 2.91
CA MET A 1 5.91 -20.99 1.88
C MET A 1 6.74 -21.62 0.75
N GLN A 2 7.58 -20.86 0.03
CA GLN A 2 8.37 -21.40 -1.09
C GLN A 2 9.30 -22.58 -0.74
N ASN A 3 9.85 -22.64 0.49
CA ASN A 3 10.68 -23.76 0.93
C ASN A 3 9.93 -25.09 1.05
N ILE A 4 8.63 -25.06 1.37
CA ILE A 4 7.80 -26.27 1.46
C ILE A 4 7.48 -26.79 0.06
N ILE A 5 7.11 -25.88 -0.86
CA ILE A 5 6.84 -26.21 -2.27
C ILE A 5 8.06 -26.86 -2.92
N LYS A 6 9.28 -26.31 -2.70
CA LYS A 6 10.52 -26.91 -3.21
C LYS A 6 10.75 -28.33 -2.68
N LYS A 7 10.50 -28.56 -1.39
CA LYS A 7 10.61 -29.88 -0.76
C LYS A 7 9.60 -30.89 -1.32
N LEU A 8 8.36 -30.46 -1.57
CA LEU A 8 7.29 -31.31 -2.12
C LEU A 8 7.44 -31.54 -3.64
N SER A 9 8.09 -30.64 -4.36
CA SER A 9 8.31 -30.74 -5.82
C SER A 9 9.41 -31.73 -6.18
N ASN A 10 10.41 -31.94 -5.32
CA ASN A 10 11.50 -32.88 -5.58
C ASN A 10 11.29 -34.19 -4.81
N LYS A 11 11.12 -35.31 -5.53
CA LYS A 11 10.93 -36.65 -4.96
C LYS A 11 11.94 -37.02 -3.87
N ARG A 12 13.22 -36.67 -4.02
CA ARG A 12 14.24 -36.97 -3.00
C ARG A 12 13.99 -36.19 -1.71
N GLN A 13 13.63 -34.92 -1.83
CA GLN A 13 13.35 -34.07 -0.66
C GLN A 13 12.01 -34.45 -0.03
N ALA A 14 11.01 -34.81 -0.83
CA ALA A 14 9.73 -35.32 -0.36
C ALA A 14 9.92 -36.62 0.44
N ASN A 15 10.71 -37.58 -0.06
CA ASN A 15 11.01 -38.82 0.68
C ASN A 15 11.71 -38.56 2.02
N VAL A 16 12.61 -37.58 2.10
CA VAL A 16 13.24 -37.18 3.37
C VAL A 16 12.23 -36.48 4.28
N PHE A 17 11.34 -35.66 3.73
CA PHE A 17 10.33 -34.91 4.46
C PHE A 17 9.23 -35.81 5.04
N PHE A 18 8.85 -36.88 4.33
CA PHE A 18 7.83 -37.85 4.74
C PHE A 18 8.40 -39.12 5.39
N LYS A 19 9.70 -39.13 5.73
CA LYS A 19 10.39 -40.32 6.22
C LYS A 19 9.75 -40.94 7.46
N ASP A 20 9.25 -40.10 8.37
CA ASP A 20 8.71 -40.51 9.67
C ASP A 20 7.16 -40.51 9.69
N ILE A 21 6.52 -40.43 8.51
CA ILE A 21 5.06 -40.33 8.37
C ILE A 21 4.47 -41.70 8.03
N GLU A 22 3.36 -42.04 8.70
CA GLU A 22 2.60 -43.27 8.44
C GLU A 22 1.87 -43.20 7.09
N LEU A 23 1.68 -44.35 6.44
CA LEU A 23 1.00 -44.44 5.15
C LEU A 23 -0.42 -43.87 5.19
N THR A 24 -1.15 -44.08 6.28
CA THR A 24 -2.51 -43.52 6.49
C THR A 24 -2.54 -42.00 6.45
N GLN A 25 -1.55 -41.36 7.09
CA GLN A 25 -1.39 -39.91 7.10
C GLN A 25 -0.98 -39.38 5.72
N LEU A 26 -0.10 -40.11 5.01
CA LEU A 26 0.30 -39.75 3.66
C LEU A 26 -0.89 -39.78 2.68
N THR A 27 -1.74 -40.79 2.77
CA THR A 27 -2.97 -40.89 1.97
C THR A 27 -3.88 -39.69 2.21
N ARG A 28 -4.13 -39.33 3.47
CA ARG A 28 -4.94 -38.15 3.82
C ARG A 28 -4.35 -36.85 3.26
N ILE A 29 -3.02 -36.70 3.31
CA ILE A 29 -2.34 -35.53 2.73
C ILE A 29 -2.56 -35.49 1.22
N ILE A 30 -2.47 -36.63 0.53
CA ILE A 30 -2.72 -36.71 -0.91
C ILE A 30 -4.16 -36.30 -1.24
N GLU A 31 -5.15 -36.80 -0.51
CA GLU A 31 -6.56 -36.42 -0.68
C GLU A 31 -6.77 -34.91 -0.53
N THR A 32 -6.18 -34.30 0.50
CA THR A 32 -6.28 -32.84 0.68
C THR A 32 -5.60 -32.07 -0.44
N LEU A 33 -4.45 -32.53 -0.94
CA LEU A 33 -3.75 -31.89 -2.06
C LEU A 33 -4.53 -32.05 -3.38
N GLN A 34 -5.23 -33.17 -3.56
CA GLN A 34 -6.11 -33.39 -4.70
C GLN A 34 -7.31 -32.43 -4.67
N SER A 35 -7.97 -32.28 -3.53
CA SER A 35 -9.06 -31.30 -3.37
C SER A 35 -8.60 -29.86 -3.66
N VAL A 36 -7.45 -29.44 -3.12
CA VAL A 36 -6.88 -28.11 -3.42
C VAL A 36 -6.52 -27.95 -4.91
N LYS A 37 -6.07 -29.03 -5.56
CA LYS A 37 -5.78 -29.03 -6.99
C LYS A 37 -7.07 -28.82 -7.80
N GLU A 38 -8.13 -29.55 -7.49
CA GLU A 38 -9.44 -29.44 -8.15
C GLU A 38 -10.01 -28.02 -8.02
N GLU A 39 -9.96 -27.43 -6.83
CA GLU A 39 -10.38 -26.04 -6.62
C GLU A 39 -9.60 -25.05 -7.50
N LYS A 40 -8.29 -25.26 -7.65
CA LYS A 40 -7.45 -24.41 -8.51
C LYS A 40 -7.75 -24.59 -9.98
N GLU A 41 -7.98 -25.82 -10.42
CA GLU A 41 -8.35 -26.11 -11.81
C GLU A 41 -9.71 -25.49 -12.15
N LEU A 42 -10.68 -25.58 -11.23
CA LEU A 42 -11.99 -24.95 -11.38
C LEU A 42 -11.87 -23.42 -11.45
N ASN A 43 -11.10 -22.79 -10.55
CA ASN A 43 -10.88 -21.35 -10.61
C ASN A 43 -10.21 -20.92 -11.92
N ALA A 44 -9.20 -21.67 -12.39
CA ALA A 44 -8.56 -21.39 -13.68
C ALA A 44 -9.53 -21.54 -14.86
N GLN A 45 -10.47 -22.49 -14.81
CA GLN A 45 -11.52 -22.65 -15.83
C GLN A 45 -12.51 -21.48 -15.79
N ILE A 46 -12.93 -21.03 -14.60
CA ILE A 46 -13.82 -19.87 -14.46
C ILE A 46 -13.14 -18.61 -15.00
N GLU A 47 -11.87 -18.40 -14.68
CA GLU A 47 -11.08 -17.28 -15.21
C GLU A 47 -10.99 -17.34 -16.73
N ALA A 48 -10.68 -18.51 -17.31
CA ALA A 48 -10.65 -18.70 -18.75
C ALA A 48 -12.02 -18.47 -19.42
N GLU A 49 -13.11 -18.96 -18.82
CA GLU A 49 -14.47 -18.74 -19.34
C GLU A 49 -14.87 -17.26 -19.25
N ALA A 50 -14.48 -16.56 -18.19
CA ALA A 50 -14.71 -15.12 -18.06
C ALA A 50 -13.93 -14.34 -19.13
N GLU A 51 -12.66 -14.66 -19.36
CA GLU A 51 -11.86 -14.05 -20.43
C GLU A 51 -12.45 -14.34 -21.82
N GLU A 52 -12.96 -15.54 -22.06
CA GLU A 52 -13.62 -15.88 -23.32
C GLU A 52 -14.93 -15.10 -23.51
N LYS A 53 -15.75 -14.97 -22.47
CA LYS A 53 -16.97 -14.15 -22.50
C LYS A 53 -16.65 -12.68 -22.75
N GLU A 54 -15.68 -12.12 -22.05
CA GLU A 54 -15.22 -10.75 -22.29
C GLU A 54 -14.74 -10.56 -23.73
N ARG A 55 -13.98 -11.51 -24.28
CA ARG A 55 -13.56 -11.46 -25.69
C ARG A 55 -14.74 -11.52 -26.66
N GLN A 56 -15.71 -12.39 -26.43
CA GLN A 56 -16.91 -12.49 -27.25
C GLN A 56 -17.74 -11.21 -27.19
N GLU A 57 -17.94 -10.63 -26.01
CA GLU A 57 -18.64 -9.36 -25.83
C GLU A 57 -17.92 -8.22 -26.56
N LEU A 58 -16.59 -8.15 -26.46
CA LEU A 58 -15.79 -7.16 -27.19
C LEU A 58 -15.88 -7.34 -28.70
N GLU A 59 -15.91 -8.57 -29.20
CA GLU A 59 -16.10 -8.86 -30.62
C GLU A 59 -17.49 -8.43 -31.11
N LEU A 60 -18.55 -8.70 -30.33
CA LEU A 60 -19.91 -8.24 -30.64
C LEU A 60 -20.01 -6.71 -30.64
N ILE A 61 -19.39 -6.04 -29.68
CA ILE A 61 -19.35 -4.57 -29.65
C ILE A 61 -18.56 -4.05 -30.86
N ARG A 62 -17.46 -4.70 -31.23
CA ARG A 62 -16.67 -4.34 -32.41
C ARG A 62 -17.49 -4.44 -33.70
N THR A 63 -18.25 -5.51 -33.91
CA THR A 63 -19.10 -5.65 -35.10
C THR A 63 -20.18 -4.58 -35.13
N GLN A 64 -20.85 -4.31 -34.01
CA GLN A 64 -21.87 -3.25 -33.91
C GLN A 64 -21.31 -1.84 -34.20
N ILE A 65 -20.07 -1.54 -33.78
CA ILE A 65 -19.41 -0.27 -34.08
C ILE A 65 -19.14 -0.13 -35.58
N LEU A 66 -18.67 -1.21 -36.22
CA LEU A 66 -18.41 -1.25 -37.66
C LEU A 66 -19.71 -1.09 -38.48
N GLU A 67 -20.77 -1.80 -38.10
CA GLU A 67 -22.09 -1.69 -38.75
C GLU A 67 -22.65 -0.26 -38.68
N LYS A 68 -22.46 0.43 -37.56
CA LYS A 68 -22.92 1.82 -37.38
C LYS A 68 -21.99 2.86 -38.01
N GLY A 69 -20.87 2.44 -38.62
CA GLY A 69 -19.89 3.35 -39.22
C GLY A 69 -19.26 4.32 -38.21
N LEU A 70 -19.23 3.95 -36.93
CA LEU A 70 -18.71 4.79 -35.85
C LEU A 70 -17.19 4.72 -35.80
N ASN A 71 -16.53 5.89 -35.78
CA ASN A 71 -15.08 5.97 -35.60
C ASN A 71 -14.70 5.66 -34.14
N PHE A 72 -14.00 4.54 -33.93
CA PHE A 72 -13.59 4.05 -32.61
C PHE A 72 -12.82 5.11 -31.79
N ASP A 73 -11.91 5.85 -32.43
CA ASP A 73 -11.09 6.85 -31.73
C ASP A 73 -11.90 8.00 -31.11
N LYS A 74 -13.00 8.40 -31.77
CA LYS A 74 -13.91 9.44 -31.25
C LYS A 74 -14.74 8.89 -30.08
N LEU A 75 -15.21 7.65 -30.18
CA LEU A 75 -15.94 6.97 -29.11
C LEU A 75 -15.05 6.74 -27.87
N ALA A 76 -13.85 6.21 -28.08
CA ALA A 76 -12.86 5.99 -27.03
C ALA A 76 -12.46 7.30 -26.33
N SER A 77 -12.38 8.40 -27.09
CA SER A 77 -12.10 9.72 -26.51
C SER A 77 -13.23 10.25 -25.62
N LEU A 78 -14.49 9.90 -25.90
CA LEU A 78 -15.64 10.23 -25.05
C LEU A 78 -15.71 9.34 -23.79
N MET A 79 -15.31 8.07 -23.89
CA MET A 79 -15.31 7.14 -22.75
C MET A 79 -14.11 7.32 -21.80
N LYS A 80 -13.03 7.98 -22.23
CA LYS A 80 -11.89 8.25 -21.34
C LYS A 80 -12.37 9.12 -20.16
N PRO A 81 -12.20 8.68 -18.90
CA PRO A 81 -12.58 9.49 -17.76
C PRO A 81 -11.75 10.79 -17.79
N SER A 82 -12.45 11.92 -17.77
CA SER A 82 -11.82 13.24 -17.70
C SER A 82 -10.92 13.29 -16.45
N LYS A 83 -9.60 13.25 -16.66
CA LYS A 83 -8.63 13.41 -15.58
C LYS A 83 -8.77 14.83 -15.05
N LYS A 84 -9.50 15.00 -13.94
CA LYS A 84 -9.53 16.28 -13.22
C LYS A 84 -8.07 16.71 -12.94
N PRO A 85 -7.68 17.94 -13.27
CA PRO A 85 -6.33 18.41 -13.03
C PRO A 85 -6.01 18.27 -11.54
N ARG A 86 -4.85 17.68 -11.23
CA ARG A 86 -4.37 17.46 -9.87
C ARG A 86 -4.24 18.82 -9.19
N LYS A 87 -5.05 19.08 -8.17
CA LYS A 87 -5.00 20.32 -7.38
C LYS A 87 -3.58 20.47 -6.82
N VAL A 88 -2.86 21.49 -7.26
CA VAL A 88 -1.55 21.85 -6.72
C VAL A 88 -1.75 22.22 -5.25
N LYS A 89 -1.09 21.48 -4.36
CA LYS A 89 -1.16 21.69 -2.91
C LYS A 89 -0.26 22.89 -2.60
N ASN A 90 -0.83 24.07 -2.36
CA ASN A 90 -0.05 25.20 -1.86
C ASN A 90 0.59 24.82 -0.53
N PRO A 91 1.89 25.12 -0.31
CA PRO A 91 2.55 24.85 0.95
C PRO A 91 1.89 25.70 2.04
N SER A 92 1.41 25.03 3.09
CA SER A 92 0.86 25.67 4.28
C SER A 92 1.84 26.70 4.83
N THR A 93 1.37 27.92 5.04
CA THR A 93 2.08 28.97 5.77
C THR A 93 2.49 28.44 7.16
N LYS A 94 3.78 28.58 7.48
CA LYS A 94 4.34 28.20 8.78
C LYS A 94 3.73 29.13 9.84
N LYS A 95 3.06 28.56 10.85
CA LYS A 95 2.74 29.31 12.08
C LYS A 95 4.07 29.62 12.77
N THR A 96 4.31 30.89 13.09
CA THR A 96 5.52 31.34 13.78
C THR A 96 5.62 30.63 15.13
N LYS A 97 6.75 29.96 15.37
CA LYS A 97 7.03 29.31 16.64
C LYS A 97 7.45 30.38 17.64
N THR A 98 6.89 30.32 18.84
CA THR A 98 7.22 31.21 19.94
C THR A 98 8.66 30.98 20.40
N CYS A 99 9.49 32.02 20.38
CA CYS A 99 10.88 31.96 20.81
C CYS A 99 11.09 32.91 22.00
N TYR A 100 11.69 32.41 23.07
CA TYR A 100 12.09 33.17 24.24
C TYR A 100 13.56 33.58 24.09
N VAL A 101 13.90 34.85 24.25
CA VAL A 101 15.28 35.34 24.14
C VAL A 101 15.79 35.76 25.52
N PHE A 102 16.89 35.17 25.97
CA PHE A 102 17.54 35.53 27.23
C PHE A 102 19.03 35.77 26.97
N ASN A 103 19.62 36.80 27.60
CA ASN A 103 21.02 37.24 27.57
C ASN A 103 21.79 37.09 26.22
N ASP A 104 22.15 38.23 25.61
CA ASP A 104 23.07 38.35 24.47
C ASP A 104 22.90 37.27 23.38
N ASN A 105 21.65 37.08 22.94
CA ASN A 105 21.20 36.31 21.77
C ASN A 105 20.94 34.80 21.93
N LYS A 106 20.81 34.25 23.15
CA LYS A 106 20.33 32.86 23.30
C LYS A 106 18.81 32.79 23.16
N ARG A 107 18.33 31.89 22.29
CA ARG A 107 16.89 31.68 22.02
C ARG A 107 16.48 30.28 22.46
N TRP A 108 15.39 30.17 23.22
CA TRP A 108 14.76 28.91 23.58
C TRP A 108 13.35 28.85 23.00
N ASN A 109 13.04 27.77 22.27
CA ASN A 109 11.76 27.59 21.57
C ASN A 109 10.67 26.97 22.46
N GLY A 110 10.90 26.85 23.77
CA GLY A 110 9.97 26.23 24.71
C GLY A 110 9.80 24.72 24.56
N GLU A 111 10.61 24.07 23.71
CA GLU A 111 10.60 22.61 23.51
C GLU A 111 11.83 22.01 24.21
N GLY A 112 11.62 21.23 25.28
CA GLY A 112 12.68 20.53 26.02
C GLY A 112 12.96 21.10 27.41
N GLU A 113 14.13 20.80 27.98
CA GLU A 113 14.55 21.32 29.28
C GLU A 113 14.88 22.82 29.18
N VAL A 114 14.49 23.58 30.21
CA VAL A 114 14.78 25.02 30.32
C VAL A 114 16.29 25.20 30.45
N PRO A 115 16.94 26.03 29.61
CA PRO A 115 18.37 26.30 29.75
C PRO A 115 18.69 26.84 31.15
N GLN A 116 19.76 26.34 31.77
CA GLN A 116 20.13 26.70 33.15
C GLN A 116 20.20 28.22 33.38
N GLU A 117 20.62 28.97 32.36
CA GLU A 117 20.69 30.44 32.42
C GLU A 117 19.31 31.10 32.46
N LEU A 118 18.32 30.59 31.72
CA LEU A 118 16.93 31.05 31.83
C LEU A 118 16.36 30.63 33.19
N GLN A 119 16.67 29.42 33.65
CA GLN A 119 16.23 28.93 34.95
C GLN A 119 16.76 29.81 36.11
N SER A 120 18.03 30.21 36.08
CA SER A 120 18.59 31.13 37.09
C SER A 120 17.87 32.48 37.09
N LEU A 121 17.51 33.02 35.92
CA LEU A 121 16.74 34.26 35.82
C LEU A 121 15.31 34.09 36.39
N LEU A 122 14.68 32.94 36.17
CA LEU A 122 13.39 32.65 36.78
C LEU A 122 13.49 32.50 38.30
N ASP A 123 14.57 31.88 38.80
CA ASP A 123 14.83 31.71 40.23
C ASP A 123 15.17 33.05 40.92
N GLU A 124 15.73 34.01 40.18
CA GLU A 124 15.94 35.41 40.63
C GLU A 124 14.63 36.23 40.68
N GLY A 125 13.51 35.66 40.21
CA GLY A 125 12.16 36.24 40.32
C GLY A 125 11.62 36.89 39.05
N TYR A 126 12.28 36.70 37.89
CA TYR A 126 11.73 37.15 36.61
C TYR A 126 10.67 36.18 36.08
N GLU A 127 9.75 36.66 35.25
CA GLU A 127 8.72 35.81 34.63
C GLU A 127 9.12 35.39 33.21
N LEU A 128 8.76 34.17 32.80
CA LEU A 128 8.98 33.67 31.42
C LEU A 128 8.35 34.58 30.35
N ALA A 129 7.29 35.31 30.71
CA ALA A 129 6.61 36.24 29.82
C ALA A 129 7.48 37.43 29.41
N ASP A 130 8.41 37.87 30.27
CA ASP A 130 9.29 39.02 29.98
C ASP A 130 10.30 38.70 28.86
N PHE A 131 10.59 37.42 28.64
CA PHE A 131 11.52 36.95 27.61
C PHE A 131 10.82 36.51 26.32
N LEU A 132 9.49 36.64 26.24
CA LEU A 132 8.67 36.22 25.11
C LEU A 132 8.80 37.23 23.96
N GLN A 133 9.45 36.84 22.85
CA GLN A 133 9.47 37.65 21.65
C GLN A 133 8.61 37.01 20.56
N SER A 134 7.44 37.59 20.31
CA SER A 134 6.63 37.32 19.13
C SER A 134 7.27 37.97 17.91
N GLU A 135 7.76 37.15 16.97
CA GLU A 135 8.14 37.57 15.62
C GLU A 135 6.95 37.47 14.66
#